data_AF-A0A9W6YMU1-F1
#
_entry.id   AF-A0A9W6YMU1-F1
#
_cell.length_a   1.000
_cell.length_b   1.000
_cell.length_c   1.000
_cell.angle_alpha   90.00
_cell.angle_beta   90.00
_cell.angle_gamma   90.00
#
_symmetry.space_group_name_H-M   'P 1'
#
loop_
_entity.id
_entity.type
_entity.pdbx_description
1 polymer ?
#
loop_
_entity_poly.entity_id
_entity_poly.type
_entity_poly.pdbx_seq_one_letter_code
_entity_poly.pdbx_strand_id
1 'polypeptide(L)'
;MDTPRDDKLPSKFAADVVTPLKTQDERGTCWDFATVAVLESSYRQQGVARGWLQPDEFLALSEQAYGEEVIRLCAGPPGSPQQVACLIPGNGIWENSTDGGDVTELMYLMNGLKDSIFPDSICPYIPDPGNDSVCPGLTREARKTNPLSLTIKKMETYYDTVSVKHALVKDKKAMAISTAMPYITHYYPCIGELAGEERCSPASTECTLCPPELAMTTCCVPIENGENYNMDGEFITSHVMNVEGGHVMTLVGYNDLFRTKQGYTGGFILKNSWFDGIHPALGPMHARGSHSLNAATRPK
;
A
#
# COMPACT_ATOMS: atom_id res chain seq x y z
N MET A 1 -30.26 -12.56 2.28
CA MET A 1 -28.85 -12.56 1.88
C MET A 1 -28.14 -13.48 2.84
N ASP A 2 -27.63 -14.62 2.37
CA ASP A 2 -26.83 -15.51 3.21
C ASP A 2 -25.47 -14.86 3.46
N THR A 3 -25.12 -14.65 4.73
CA THR A 3 -23.79 -14.23 5.14
C THR A 3 -22.80 -15.35 4.75
N PRO A 4 -21.73 -15.08 3.99
CA PRO A 4 -20.74 -16.08 3.66
C PRO A 4 -20.15 -16.67 4.95
N ARG A 5 -20.08 -18.00 5.05
CA ARG A 5 -19.41 -18.70 6.14
C ARG A 5 -17.99 -19.03 5.72
N ASP A 6 -17.04 -18.87 6.64
CA ASP A 6 -15.60 -19.06 6.41
C ASP A 6 -15.24 -20.53 6.07
N ASP A 7 -16.08 -21.49 6.50
CA ASP A 7 -15.90 -22.94 6.28
C ASP A 7 -15.98 -23.40 4.81
N LYS A 8 -16.38 -22.52 3.89
CA LYS A 8 -16.50 -22.81 2.45
C LYS A 8 -15.40 -22.19 1.59
N LEU A 9 -14.52 -21.37 2.17
CA LEU A 9 -13.43 -20.73 1.42
C LEU A 9 -12.19 -21.63 1.40
N PRO A 10 -11.39 -21.63 0.31
CA PRO A 10 -10.10 -22.32 0.31
C PRO A 10 -9.19 -21.72 1.38
N SER A 11 -8.35 -22.52 2.03
CA SER A 11 -7.44 -22.03 3.08
C SER A 11 -6.34 -21.08 2.58
N LYS A 12 -6.18 -20.96 1.26
CA LYS A 12 -5.30 -20.00 0.62
C LYS A 12 -5.84 -19.62 -0.76
N PHE A 13 -5.56 -18.39 -1.16
CA PHE A 13 -5.91 -17.87 -2.47
C PHE A 13 -4.88 -16.83 -2.89
N ALA A 14 -4.57 -16.77 -4.19
CA ALA A 14 -3.81 -15.69 -4.80
C ALA A 14 -4.43 -15.35 -6.15
N ALA A 15 -4.51 -14.07 -6.48
CA ALA A 15 -4.93 -13.63 -7.80
C ALA A 15 -3.92 -14.10 -8.87
N ASP A 16 -4.44 -14.65 -9.97
CA ASP A 16 -3.61 -15.16 -11.08
C ASP A 16 -2.81 -14.04 -11.77
N VAL A 17 -3.32 -12.80 -11.68
CA VAL A 17 -2.85 -11.64 -12.43
C VAL A 17 -2.44 -10.52 -11.46
N VAL A 18 -1.14 -10.48 -11.15
CA VAL A 18 -0.51 -9.38 -10.40
C VAL A 18 0.59 -8.78 -11.28
N THR A 19 0.68 -7.45 -11.35
CA THR A 19 1.75 -6.75 -12.09
C THR A 19 3.00 -6.55 -11.23
N PRO A 20 4.18 -6.34 -11.82
CA PRO A 20 5.43 -6.14 -11.09
C PRO A 20 5.35 -5.03 -10.03
N LEU A 21 6.20 -5.14 -9.00
CA LEU A 21 6.41 -4.10 -7.99
C LEU A 21 6.89 -2.81 -8.66
N LYS A 22 6.36 -1.67 -8.20
CA LYS A 22 6.86 -0.32 -8.46
C LYS A 22 7.03 0.39 -7.12
N THR A 23 7.85 1.43 -7.05
CA THR A 23 8.20 2.12 -5.81
C THR A 23 7.70 3.57 -5.81
N GLN A 24 7.03 3.96 -4.74
CA GLN A 24 6.65 5.36 -4.46
C GLN A 24 7.81 6.16 -3.86
N ASP A 25 8.85 5.45 -3.41
CA ASP A 25 10.05 5.99 -2.77
C ASP A 25 9.70 7.00 -1.65
N GLU A 26 10.10 8.26 -1.79
CA GLU A 26 10.00 9.28 -0.72
C GLU A 26 8.67 10.05 -0.72
N ARG A 27 7.73 9.73 -1.62
CA ARG A 27 6.47 10.46 -1.78
C ARG A 27 5.30 9.73 -1.15
N GLY A 28 4.33 10.48 -0.65
CA GLY A 28 3.08 10.00 -0.05
C GLY A 28 2.04 9.51 -1.07
N THR A 29 2.47 8.82 -2.13
CA THR A 29 1.67 8.48 -3.32
C THR A 29 1.11 7.05 -3.31
N CYS A 30 1.23 6.30 -2.22
CA CYS A 30 0.75 4.91 -2.10
C CYS A 30 -0.66 4.64 -2.69
N TRP A 31 -1.56 5.61 -2.57
CA TRP A 31 -2.94 5.57 -3.08
C TRP A 31 -3.01 5.50 -4.61
N ASP A 32 -2.13 6.20 -5.33
CA ASP A 32 -2.07 6.14 -6.79
C ASP A 32 -1.49 4.79 -7.24
N PHE A 33 -0.40 4.32 -6.63
CA PHE A 33 0.22 3.02 -6.93
C PHE A 33 -0.77 1.87 -6.73
N ALA A 34 -1.52 1.88 -5.63
CA ALA A 34 -2.53 0.85 -5.37
C ALA A 34 -3.69 0.94 -6.35
N THR A 35 -4.15 2.14 -6.68
CA THR A 35 -5.23 2.34 -7.66
C THR A 35 -4.78 1.86 -9.05
N VAL A 36 -3.60 2.29 -9.48
CA VAL A 36 -3.00 1.90 -10.76
C VAL A 36 -2.79 0.38 -10.82
N ALA A 37 -2.29 -0.25 -9.76
CA ALA A 37 -2.12 -1.71 -9.72
C ALA A 37 -3.45 -2.47 -9.90
N VAL A 38 -4.57 -1.97 -9.35
CA VAL A 38 -5.90 -2.54 -9.59
C VAL A 38 -6.34 -2.35 -11.04
N LEU A 39 -6.07 -1.19 -11.63
CA LEU A 39 -6.38 -0.91 -13.04
C LEU A 39 -5.55 -1.79 -13.99
N GLU A 40 -4.24 -1.91 -13.75
CA GLU A 40 -3.35 -2.77 -14.53
C GLU A 40 -3.74 -4.25 -14.42
N SER A 41 -4.05 -4.73 -13.21
CA SER A 41 -4.53 -6.10 -12.99
C SER A 41 -5.82 -6.37 -13.76
N SER A 42 -6.77 -5.43 -13.70
CA SER A 42 -8.05 -5.52 -14.41
C SER A 42 -7.87 -5.49 -15.93
N TYR A 43 -7.00 -4.62 -16.43
CA TYR A 43 -6.69 -4.49 -17.85
C TYR A 43 -6.02 -5.77 -18.37
N ARG A 44 -5.02 -6.30 -17.65
CA ARG A 44 -4.34 -7.54 -18.03
C ARG A 44 -5.30 -8.72 -18.06
N GLN A 45 -6.15 -8.87 -17.04
CA GLN A 45 -7.16 -9.95 -17.04
C GLN A 45 -8.08 -9.86 -18.26
N GLN A 46 -8.54 -8.65 -18.63
CA GLN A 46 -9.34 -8.44 -19.83
C GLN A 46 -8.55 -8.71 -21.12
N GLY A 47 -7.30 -8.24 -21.21
CA GLY A 47 -6.44 -8.40 -22.37
C GLY A 47 -6.14 -9.86 -22.67
N VAL A 48 -5.76 -10.63 -21.64
CA VAL A 48 -5.53 -12.08 -21.76
C VAL A 48 -6.82 -12.80 -22.15
N ALA A 49 -7.95 -12.51 -21.50
CA ALA A 49 -9.23 -13.15 -21.81
C ALA A 49 -9.73 -12.87 -23.23
N ARG A 50 -9.29 -11.77 -23.84
CA ARG A 50 -9.64 -11.39 -25.22
C ARG A 50 -8.55 -11.73 -26.25
N GLY A 51 -7.42 -12.28 -25.81
CA GLY A 51 -6.28 -12.58 -26.68
C GLY A 51 -5.55 -11.34 -27.21
N TRP A 52 -5.67 -10.19 -26.52
CA TRP A 52 -4.94 -8.96 -26.83
C TRP A 52 -3.53 -8.94 -26.23
N LEU A 53 -3.34 -9.66 -25.13
CA LEU A 53 -2.08 -9.76 -24.41
C LEU A 53 -1.73 -11.24 -24.23
N GLN A 54 -0.44 -11.56 -24.33
CA GLN A 54 0.09 -12.85 -23.90
C GLN A 54 0.00 -13.01 -22.37
N PRO A 55 0.08 -14.25 -21.85
CA PRO A 55 -0.01 -14.50 -20.41
C PRO A 55 1.03 -13.75 -19.57
N ASP A 56 2.21 -13.45 -20.12
CA ASP A 56 3.34 -12.76 -19.50
C ASP A 56 3.42 -11.27 -19.85
N GLU A 57 2.48 -10.74 -20.65
CA GLU A 57 2.39 -9.33 -21.00
C GLU A 57 1.47 -8.55 -20.06
N PHE A 58 1.80 -7.27 -19.85
CA PHE A 58 0.95 -6.32 -19.15
C PHE A 58 1.16 -4.91 -19.70
N LEU A 59 0.13 -4.07 -19.55
CA LEU A 59 0.25 -2.64 -19.80
C LEU A 59 0.69 -1.96 -18.50
N ALA A 60 1.86 -1.33 -18.52
CA ALA A 60 2.29 -0.44 -17.45
C ALA A 60 1.60 0.92 -17.62
N LEU A 61 0.89 1.35 -16.58
CA LEU A 61 0.27 2.66 -16.50
C LEU A 61 1.18 3.63 -15.72
N SER A 62 1.05 4.92 -15.99
CA SER A 62 1.84 5.97 -15.31
C SER A 62 1.15 6.42 -14.02
N GLU A 63 1.74 6.10 -12.87
CA GLU A 63 1.35 6.68 -11.57
C GLU A 63 1.52 8.20 -11.56
N GLN A 64 2.58 8.72 -12.16
CA GLN A 64 2.86 10.17 -12.24
C GLN A 64 1.76 10.91 -13.01
N ALA A 65 1.35 10.41 -14.17
CA ALA A 65 0.27 11.02 -14.95
C ALA A 65 -1.08 10.85 -14.25
N TYR A 66 -1.31 9.73 -13.55
CA TYR A 66 -2.52 9.52 -12.77
C TYR A 66 -2.65 10.55 -11.64
N GLY A 67 -1.60 10.73 -10.84
CA GLY A 67 -1.55 11.73 -9.77
C GLY A 67 -1.77 13.16 -10.28
N GLU A 68 -1.10 13.54 -11.38
CA GLU A 68 -1.30 14.86 -12.00
C GLU A 68 -2.75 15.05 -12.48
N GLU A 69 -3.36 14.04 -13.11
CA GLU A 69 -4.75 14.14 -13.58
C GLU A 69 -5.74 14.23 -12.42
N VAL A 70 -5.50 13.53 -11.31
CA VAL A 70 -6.32 13.68 -10.10
C VAL A 70 -6.21 15.10 -9.55
N ILE A 71 -4.99 15.63 -9.37
CA ILE A 71 -4.80 17.04 -8.96
C ILE A 71 -5.50 17.98 -9.93
N ARG A 72 -5.35 17.80 -11.24
CA ARG A 72 -5.97 18.64 -12.27
C ARG A 72 -7.49 18.60 -12.22
N LEU A 73 -8.08 17.43 -11.94
CA LEU A 73 -9.54 17.26 -11.84
C LEU A 73 -10.10 17.84 -10.54
N CYS A 74 -9.30 17.84 -9.48
CA CYS A 74 -9.61 18.44 -8.18
C CYS A 74 -9.28 19.93 -8.10
N ALA A 75 -8.49 20.45 -9.03
CA ALA A 75 -8.15 21.86 -9.12
C ALA A 75 -9.36 22.70 -9.51
N GLY A 76 -9.54 23.82 -8.80
CA GLY A 76 -10.61 24.78 -9.05
C GLY A 76 -10.57 25.94 -8.07
N PRO A 77 -11.40 26.98 -8.26
CA PRO A 77 -11.52 28.04 -7.28
C PRO A 77 -11.91 27.50 -5.89
N PRO A 78 -11.45 28.14 -4.80
CA PRO A 78 -11.86 27.81 -3.44
C PRO A 78 -13.39 27.67 -3.31
N GLY A 79 -13.88 26.53 -2.82
CA GLY A 79 -15.30 26.23 -2.63
C GLY A 79 -16.05 25.79 -3.89
N SER A 80 -15.37 25.58 -5.03
CA SER A 80 -16.01 25.00 -6.22
C SER A 80 -16.47 23.55 -5.98
N PRO A 81 -17.54 23.07 -6.64
CA PRO A 81 -18.00 21.68 -6.48
C PRO A 81 -16.91 20.63 -6.75
N GLN A 82 -16.02 20.91 -7.69
CA GLN A 82 -14.87 20.06 -8.03
C GLN A 82 -13.88 19.99 -6.88
N GLN A 83 -13.50 21.13 -6.31
CA GLN A 83 -12.59 21.18 -5.17
C GLN A 83 -13.22 20.52 -3.94
N VAL A 84 -14.51 20.79 -3.67
CA VAL A 84 -15.25 20.21 -2.52
C VAL A 84 -15.35 18.69 -2.62
N ALA A 85 -15.51 18.14 -3.83
CA ALA A 85 -15.55 16.70 -4.04
C ALA A 85 -14.24 16.00 -3.66
N CYS A 86 -13.11 16.71 -3.70
CA CYS A 86 -11.80 16.19 -3.32
C CYS A 86 -11.33 16.64 -1.92
N LEU A 87 -12.22 17.24 -1.11
CA LEU A 87 -11.93 17.58 0.28
C LEU A 87 -12.08 16.34 1.16
N ILE A 88 -11.13 15.42 1.05
CA ILE A 88 -11.00 14.29 1.96
C ILE A 88 -10.00 14.68 3.08
N PRO A 89 -10.42 14.68 4.36
CA PRO A 89 -9.53 15.02 5.46
C PRO A 89 -8.27 14.14 5.47
N GLY A 90 -7.09 14.77 5.51
CA GLY A 90 -5.80 14.08 5.52
C GLY A 90 -5.16 13.84 4.16
N ASN A 91 -5.86 14.16 3.05
CA ASN A 91 -5.27 14.11 1.70
C ASN A 91 -4.62 15.45 1.33
N GLY A 92 -3.52 15.45 0.58
CA GLY A 92 -2.84 16.66 0.08
C GLY A 92 -3.34 17.16 -1.27
N ILE A 93 -4.28 16.44 -1.90
CA ILE A 93 -4.83 16.74 -3.24
C ILE A 93 -5.39 18.16 -3.33
N TRP A 94 -6.08 18.64 -2.29
CA TRP A 94 -6.64 20.00 -2.26
C TRP A 94 -5.58 21.10 -2.11
N GLU A 95 -4.35 20.74 -1.73
CA GLU A 95 -3.17 21.60 -1.66
C GLU A 95 -2.32 21.52 -2.95
N ASN A 96 -2.84 20.90 -4.03
CA ASN A 96 -2.10 20.55 -5.24
C ASN A 96 -0.88 19.64 -4.99
N SER A 97 -0.98 18.76 -4.00
CA SER A 97 0.01 17.73 -3.71
C SER A 97 -0.54 16.34 -3.98
N THR A 98 0.31 15.40 -4.37
CA THR A 98 -0.03 13.97 -4.42
C THR A 98 0.26 13.25 -3.09
N ASP A 99 0.87 13.95 -2.12
CA ASP A 99 1.11 13.42 -0.79
C ASP A 99 -0.19 13.28 -0.02
N GLY A 100 -0.57 12.04 0.30
CA GLY A 100 -1.83 11.74 0.96
C GLY A 100 -2.99 11.77 -0.04
N GLY A 101 -3.62 10.62 -0.22
CA GLY A 101 -4.75 10.42 -1.11
C GLY A 101 -5.50 9.15 -0.75
N ASP A 102 -6.60 8.88 -1.46
CA ASP A 102 -7.42 7.69 -1.21
C ASP A 102 -7.84 7.00 -2.52
N VAL A 103 -8.04 5.68 -2.47
CA VAL A 103 -8.45 4.89 -3.64
C VAL A 103 -9.87 5.20 -4.11
N THR A 104 -10.69 5.77 -3.25
CA THR A 104 -12.05 6.22 -3.57
C THR A 104 -12.05 7.42 -4.51
N GLU A 105 -10.92 8.11 -4.69
CA GLU A 105 -10.79 9.19 -5.69
C GLU A 105 -11.10 8.67 -7.10
N LEU A 106 -10.78 7.41 -7.41
CA LEU A 106 -11.17 6.79 -8.68
C LEU A 106 -12.70 6.78 -8.88
N MET A 107 -13.47 6.61 -7.81
CA MET A 107 -14.92 6.60 -7.83
C MET A 107 -15.48 8.01 -8.05
N TYR A 108 -15.02 8.96 -7.24
CA TYR A 108 -15.48 10.34 -7.29
C TYR A 108 -15.14 11.02 -8.62
N LEU A 109 -13.98 10.69 -9.18
CA LEU A 109 -13.46 11.28 -10.40
C LEU A 109 -13.69 10.41 -11.64
N MET A 110 -14.49 9.35 -11.55
CA MET A 110 -14.63 8.35 -12.63
C MET A 110 -14.95 8.95 -14.01
N ASN A 111 -15.73 10.03 -14.05
CA ASN A 111 -16.10 10.70 -15.29
C ASN A 111 -14.92 11.49 -15.89
N GLY A 112 -14.09 12.11 -15.05
CA GLY A 112 -12.91 12.85 -15.46
C GLY A 112 -11.72 11.94 -15.78
N LEU A 113 -11.56 10.84 -15.02
CA LEU A 113 -10.51 9.86 -15.20
C LEU A 113 -10.74 8.91 -16.37
N LYS A 114 -11.98 8.85 -16.88
CA LYS A 114 -12.40 7.90 -17.93
C LYS A 114 -11.39 7.78 -19.08
N ASP A 115 -10.96 8.92 -19.62
CA ASP A 115 -10.05 9.04 -20.76
C ASP A 115 -8.70 9.65 -20.35
N SER A 116 -8.42 9.67 -19.04
CA SER A 116 -7.26 10.32 -18.42
C SER A 116 -6.34 9.33 -17.70
N ILE A 117 -6.27 8.09 -18.20
CA ILE A 117 -5.30 7.07 -17.79
C ILE A 117 -4.32 6.87 -18.93
N PHE A 118 -3.02 6.91 -18.62
CA PHE A 118 -1.98 6.95 -19.64
C PHE A 118 -0.94 5.84 -19.43
N PRO A 119 -0.27 5.37 -20.50
CA PRO A 119 0.82 4.42 -20.38
C PRO A 119 2.02 5.05 -19.67
N ASP A 120 2.80 4.25 -18.95
CA ASP A 120 4.03 4.67 -18.25
C ASP A 120 4.98 5.50 -19.15
N SER A 121 5.09 5.14 -20.43
CA SER A 121 5.96 5.82 -21.40
C SER A 121 5.66 7.30 -21.61
N ILE A 122 4.46 7.79 -21.27
CA ILE A 122 4.17 9.23 -21.36
C ILE A 122 4.97 10.02 -20.32
N CYS A 123 5.22 9.40 -19.17
CA CYS A 123 5.62 10.07 -17.95
C CYS A 123 6.04 9.03 -16.90
N PRO A 124 7.31 8.60 -16.94
CA PRO A 124 7.85 7.74 -15.90
C PRO A 124 7.74 8.42 -14.52
N TYR A 125 7.61 7.61 -13.48
CA TYR A 125 7.51 8.11 -12.12
C TYR A 125 8.75 8.88 -11.67
N ILE A 126 8.54 10.02 -11.01
CA ILE A 126 9.62 10.84 -10.44
C ILE A 126 9.59 10.65 -8.92
N PRO A 127 10.58 9.96 -8.33
CA PRO A 127 10.54 9.58 -6.92
C PRO A 127 10.82 10.73 -5.96
N ASP A 128 11.44 11.81 -6.44
CA ASP A 128 11.81 12.96 -5.61
C ASP A 128 10.58 13.80 -5.21
N PRO A 129 10.44 14.22 -3.95
CA PRO A 129 9.37 15.11 -3.50
C PRO A 129 9.31 16.44 -4.29
N GLY A 130 8.12 17.02 -4.38
CA GLY A 130 7.88 18.29 -5.08
C GLY A 130 7.69 18.18 -6.60
N ASN A 131 7.55 16.95 -7.12
CA ASN A 131 7.29 16.67 -8.53
C ASN A 131 5.82 16.29 -8.82
N ASP A 132 4.89 16.68 -7.95
CA ASP A 132 3.47 16.30 -7.98
C ASP A 132 2.75 16.61 -9.30
N SER A 133 3.08 17.75 -9.92
CA SER A 133 2.49 18.24 -11.17
C SER A 133 3.46 18.20 -12.35
N VAL A 134 4.50 17.36 -12.28
CA VAL A 134 5.55 17.32 -13.32
C VAL A 134 5.33 16.14 -14.24
N CYS A 135 4.72 16.39 -15.40
CA CYS A 135 4.54 15.38 -16.43
C CYS A 135 4.63 15.97 -17.85
N PRO A 136 5.85 16.19 -18.39
CA PRO A 136 6.03 16.88 -19.68
C PRO A 136 5.32 16.22 -20.87
N GLY A 137 5.18 14.90 -20.85
CA GLY A 137 4.48 14.16 -21.91
C GLY A 137 2.96 14.34 -21.88
N LEU A 138 2.40 14.81 -20.77
CA LEU A 138 0.96 15.01 -20.58
C LEU A 138 0.49 16.32 -21.22
N THR A 139 0.67 16.41 -22.54
CA THR A 139 0.28 17.59 -23.33
C THR A 139 -1.22 17.61 -23.64
N ARG A 140 -1.73 18.74 -24.13
CA ARG A 140 -3.12 18.83 -24.63
C ARG A 140 -3.36 17.85 -25.78
N GLU A 141 -2.35 17.60 -26.60
CA GLU A 141 -2.46 16.66 -27.72
C GLU A 141 -2.50 15.21 -27.22
N ALA A 142 -1.66 14.86 -26.24
CA ALA A 142 -1.65 13.54 -25.63
C ALA A 142 -3.01 13.21 -24.97
N ARG A 143 -3.63 14.18 -24.27
CA ARG A 143 -4.98 14.02 -23.70
C ARG A 143 -6.06 13.77 -24.77
N LYS A 144 -5.90 14.31 -25.98
CA LYS A 144 -6.87 14.12 -27.07
C LYS A 144 -6.68 12.82 -27.83
N THR A 145 -5.43 12.37 -27.95
CA THR A 145 -5.03 11.21 -28.76
C THR A 145 -4.82 9.95 -27.93
N ASN A 146 -5.08 10.01 -26.62
CA ASN A 146 -4.99 8.88 -25.72
C ASN A 146 -5.89 7.73 -26.19
N PRO A 147 -5.34 6.55 -26.55
CA PRO A 147 -6.14 5.42 -26.97
C PRO A 147 -6.77 4.67 -25.78
N LEU A 148 -6.32 4.95 -24.55
CA LEU A 148 -6.81 4.27 -23.36
C LEU A 148 -8.09 4.94 -22.85
N SER A 149 -9.07 4.10 -22.53
CA SER A 149 -10.30 4.51 -21.88
C SER A 149 -10.73 3.43 -20.91
N LEU A 150 -11.20 3.83 -19.73
CA LEU A 150 -11.72 2.91 -18.71
C LEU A 150 -13.23 3.02 -18.61
N THR A 151 -13.86 1.95 -18.16
CA THR A 151 -15.28 1.97 -17.78
C THR A 151 -15.44 1.16 -16.51
N ILE A 152 -15.71 1.85 -15.40
CA ILE A 152 -15.96 1.22 -14.11
C ILE A 152 -17.35 0.59 -14.17
N LYS A 153 -17.40 -0.75 -14.19
CA LYS A 153 -18.67 -1.50 -14.20
C LYS A 153 -19.27 -1.62 -12.80
N LYS A 154 -18.41 -1.71 -11.79
CA LYS A 154 -18.77 -1.94 -10.39
C LYS A 154 -17.60 -1.57 -9.49
N MET A 155 -17.90 -1.03 -8.32
CA MET A 155 -16.97 -0.84 -7.22
C MET A 155 -17.67 -1.26 -5.93
N GLU A 156 -17.01 -2.08 -5.11
CA GLU A 156 -17.53 -2.55 -3.83
C GLU A 156 -16.47 -2.34 -2.75
N THR A 157 -16.92 -2.10 -1.52
CA THR A 157 -16.06 -1.92 -0.36
C THR A 157 -16.43 -2.98 0.67
N TYR A 158 -15.42 -3.62 1.24
CA TYR A 158 -15.57 -4.66 2.26
C TYR A 158 -14.71 -4.29 3.47
N TYR A 159 -15.21 -4.59 4.67
CA TYR A 159 -14.56 -4.19 5.93
C TYR A 159 -14.14 -5.40 6.79
N ASP A 160 -14.81 -6.53 6.66
CA ASP A 160 -14.51 -7.73 7.42
C ASP A 160 -13.72 -8.77 6.60
N THR A 161 -12.93 -9.57 7.30
CA THR A 161 -12.03 -10.57 6.72
C THR A 161 -12.76 -11.57 5.81
N VAL A 162 -13.95 -12.04 6.22
CA VAL A 162 -14.69 -13.09 5.49
C VAL A 162 -15.22 -12.54 4.16
N SER A 163 -15.80 -11.35 4.18
CA SER A 163 -16.27 -10.68 2.96
C SER A 163 -15.13 -10.39 1.99
N VAL A 164 -13.98 -9.92 2.51
CA VAL A 164 -12.78 -9.68 1.69
C VAL A 164 -12.28 -10.97 1.04
N LYS A 165 -12.11 -12.06 1.81
CA LYS A 165 -11.68 -13.35 1.26
C LYS A 165 -12.68 -13.89 0.23
N HIS A 166 -13.98 -13.78 0.51
CA HIS A 166 -15.02 -14.21 -0.41
C HIS A 166 -14.97 -13.42 -1.72
N ALA A 167 -14.79 -12.10 -1.67
CA ALA A 167 -14.63 -11.25 -2.85
C ALA A 167 -13.39 -11.64 -3.68
N LEU A 168 -12.23 -11.83 -3.03
CA LEU A 168 -11.01 -12.30 -3.69
C LEU A 168 -11.24 -13.61 -4.46
N VAL A 169 -11.83 -14.61 -3.81
CA VAL A 169 -12.06 -15.94 -4.41
C VAL A 169 -13.09 -15.87 -5.54
N LYS A 170 -14.17 -15.12 -5.33
CA LYS A 170 -15.27 -15.00 -6.29
C LYS A 170 -14.83 -14.26 -7.55
N ASP A 171 -14.19 -13.11 -7.39
CA ASP A 171 -13.89 -12.21 -8.51
C ASP A 171 -12.51 -12.49 -9.12
N LYS A 172 -11.65 -13.20 -8.39
CA LYS A 172 -10.28 -13.57 -8.79
C LYS A 172 -9.44 -12.37 -9.25
N LYS A 173 -9.56 -11.26 -8.52
CA LYS A 173 -8.96 -9.98 -8.85
C LYS A 173 -8.18 -9.43 -7.67
N ALA A 174 -7.13 -8.66 -7.98
CA ALA A 174 -6.51 -7.78 -7.01
C ALA A 174 -7.49 -6.67 -6.61
N MET A 175 -7.41 -6.22 -5.36
CA MET A 175 -8.23 -5.14 -4.81
C MET A 175 -7.31 -4.16 -4.08
N ALA A 176 -7.69 -2.90 -3.97
CA ALA A 176 -6.94 -1.98 -3.12
C ALA A 176 -7.37 -2.16 -1.65
N ILE A 177 -6.44 -1.90 -0.73
CA ILE A 177 -6.70 -1.90 0.71
C ILE A 177 -6.10 -0.63 1.31
N SER A 178 -6.94 0.17 1.96
CA SER A 178 -6.52 1.29 2.80
C SER A 178 -6.40 0.80 4.25
N THR A 179 -5.28 1.11 4.91
CA THR A 179 -5.03 0.77 6.31
C THR A 179 -4.41 1.94 7.04
N ALA A 180 -4.66 2.04 8.34
CA ALA A 180 -3.83 2.85 9.21
C ALA A 180 -2.47 2.15 9.40
N MET A 181 -1.42 2.95 9.38
CA MET A 181 -0.07 2.56 9.71
C MET A 181 0.28 3.04 11.11
N PRO A 182 0.77 2.14 11.98
CA PRO A 182 1.34 2.52 13.26
C PRO A 182 2.86 2.53 13.23
N TYR A 183 3.46 3.45 13.97
CA TYR A 183 4.79 3.24 14.53
C TYR A 183 4.70 2.33 15.77
N ILE A 184 5.74 1.55 15.99
CA ILE A 184 5.91 0.74 17.20
C ILE A 184 7.09 1.27 18.02
N THR A 185 6.94 1.21 19.34
CA THR A 185 8.08 1.42 20.23
C THR A 185 8.76 0.08 20.47
N HIS A 186 10.02 -0.03 20.08
CA HIS A 186 10.84 -1.19 20.41
C HIS A 186 11.54 -0.96 21.75
N TYR A 187 11.72 -2.02 22.53
CA TYR A 187 12.44 -1.96 23.79
C TYR A 187 13.70 -2.80 23.69
N TYR A 188 14.85 -2.16 23.86
CA TYR A 188 16.11 -2.85 23.94
C TYR A 188 16.47 -3.11 25.40
N PRO A 189 16.68 -4.37 25.83
CA PRO A 189 17.01 -4.67 27.22
C PRO A 189 18.37 -4.08 27.59
N CYS A 190 18.47 -3.54 28.81
CA CYS A 190 19.71 -2.95 29.34
C CYS A 190 20.77 -4.01 29.68
N ILE A 191 21.37 -4.59 28.66
CA ILE A 191 22.38 -5.65 28.75
C ILE A 191 23.73 -5.20 28.19
N GLY A 192 24.80 -5.92 28.52
CA GLY A 192 26.13 -5.66 27.98
C GLY A 192 26.63 -4.26 28.33
N GLU A 193 27.08 -3.52 27.32
CA GLU A 193 27.63 -2.15 27.48
C GLU A 193 26.59 -1.16 28.01
N LEU A 194 25.30 -1.34 27.69
CA LEU A 194 24.23 -0.46 28.15
C LEU A 194 23.92 -0.63 29.65
N ALA A 195 24.28 -1.77 30.25
CA ALA A 195 23.90 -2.09 31.63
C ALA A 195 24.48 -1.10 32.67
N GLY A 196 25.58 -0.41 32.33
CA GLY A 196 26.20 0.59 33.19
C GLY A 196 25.64 2.01 33.06
N GLU A 197 24.72 2.24 32.13
CA GLU A 197 24.14 3.57 31.91
C GLU A 197 23.11 3.94 32.99
N GLU A 198 22.98 5.23 33.29
CA GLU A 198 22.09 5.72 34.35
C GLU A 198 20.62 5.34 34.08
N ARG A 199 20.15 5.48 32.83
CA ARG A 199 18.82 5.03 32.37
C ARG A 199 18.58 3.52 32.49
N CYS A 200 19.63 2.74 32.71
CA CYS A 200 19.56 1.29 32.91
C CYS A 200 19.58 0.88 34.38
N SER A 201 19.69 1.83 35.31
CA SER A 201 19.60 1.60 36.75
C SER A 201 18.14 1.63 37.23
N PRO A 202 17.63 0.58 37.89
CA PRO A 202 16.28 0.59 38.48
C PRO A 202 16.04 1.68 39.53
N ALA A 203 17.11 2.28 40.07
CA ALA A 203 17.02 3.39 41.02
C ALA A 203 16.96 4.77 40.34
N SER A 204 17.19 4.85 39.02
CA SER A 204 17.14 6.09 38.26
C SER A 204 15.70 6.48 37.91
N THR A 205 15.42 7.78 37.88
CA THR A 205 14.16 8.32 37.34
C THR A 205 14.07 8.21 35.81
N GLU A 206 15.17 7.90 35.13
CA GLU A 206 15.24 7.68 33.68
C GLU A 206 14.98 6.21 33.29
N CYS A 207 14.85 5.31 34.27
CA CYS A 207 14.53 3.91 33.99
C CYS A 207 13.14 3.77 33.38
N THR A 208 13.09 3.31 32.14
CA THR A 208 11.85 2.85 31.50
C THR A 208 11.71 1.35 31.73
N LEU A 209 10.60 0.92 32.35
CA LEU A 209 10.37 -0.49 32.63
C LEU A 209 10.26 -1.30 31.32
N CYS A 210 10.96 -2.42 31.26
CA CYS A 210 10.81 -3.36 30.16
C CYS A 210 9.39 -3.92 30.10
N PRO A 211 8.84 -4.17 28.90
CA PRO A 211 7.61 -4.94 28.74
C PRO A 211 7.70 -6.32 29.40
N PRO A 212 6.58 -6.88 29.90
CA PRO A 212 6.57 -8.18 30.59
C PRO A 212 7.18 -9.33 29.79
N GLU A 213 7.09 -9.29 28.46
CA GLU A 213 7.68 -10.25 27.54
C GLU A 213 9.22 -10.21 27.46
N LEU A 214 9.85 -9.13 27.94
CA LEU A 214 11.30 -8.93 27.97
C LEU A 214 11.86 -8.96 29.40
N ALA A 215 11.59 -10.05 30.12
CA ALA A 215 11.94 -10.22 31.54
C ALA A 215 13.46 -10.34 31.84
N MET A 216 14.34 -10.08 30.86
CA MET A 216 15.79 -10.21 31.04
C MET A 216 16.38 -9.10 31.92
N THR A 217 15.79 -7.90 31.91
CA THR A 217 16.23 -6.73 32.70
C THR A 217 15.01 -5.95 33.21
N THR A 218 15.19 -5.16 34.27
CA THR A 218 14.12 -4.29 34.79
C THR A 218 13.93 -3.05 33.90
N CYS A 219 15.02 -2.41 33.50
CA CYS A 219 15.01 -1.23 32.65
C CYS A 219 15.34 -1.59 31.20
N CYS A 220 14.73 -0.88 30.26
CA CYS A 220 14.94 -0.99 28.81
C CYS A 220 15.15 0.42 28.22
N VAL A 221 15.84 0.48 27.08
CA VAL A 221 15.93 1.70 26.27
C VAL A 221 14.82 1.66 25.22
N PRO A 222 13.83 2.59 25.27
CA PRO A 222 12.81 2.69 24.23
C PRO A 222 13.41 3.29 22.95
N ILE A 223 13.10 2.65 21.83
CA ILE A 223 13.37 3.14 20.48
C ILE A 223 12.01 3.47 19.88
N GLU A 224 11.66 4.75 19.94
CA GLU A 224 10.41 5.29 19.43
C GLU A 224 10.43 5.41 17.91
N ASN A 225 9.24 5.55 17.31
CA ASN A 225 9.04 5.69 15.87
C ASN A 225 9.63 4.52 15.05
N GLY A 226 9.64 3.32 15.62
CA GLY A 226 10.04 2.11 14.90
C GLY A 226 8.99 1.69 13.88
N GLU A 227 9.44 1.19 12.75
CA GLU A 227 8.57 0.69 11.68
C GLU A 227 7.83 -0.58 12.11
N ASN A 228 6.55 -0.72 11.75
CA ASN A 228 5.76 -1.91 12.08
C ASN A 228 5.88 -3.03 11.04
N TYR A 229 7.06 -3.21 10.46
CA TYR A 229 7.34 -4.31 9.53
C TYR A 229 8.76 -4.86 9.69
N ASN A 230 9.01 -6.04 9.12
CA ASN A 230 10.31 -6.72 9.22
C ASN A 230 10.92 -7.11 7.86
N MET A 231 12.14 -7.64 7.90
CA MET A 231 12.88 -8.12 6.72
C MET A 231 12.32 -9.42 6.11
N ASP A 232 11.29 -10.02 6.70
CA ASP A 232 10.51 -11.10 6.10
C ASP A 232 9.25 -10.55 5.38
N GLY A 233 9.07 -9.23 5.31
CA GLY A 233 7.90 -8.63 4.65
C GLY A 233 6.60 -8.83 5.43
N GLU A 234 6.69 -9.03 6.74
CA GLU A 234 5.53 -9.15 7.62
C GLU A 234 5.27 -7.81 8.31
N PHE A 235 3.99 -7.40 8.35
CA PHE A 235 3.57 -6.37 9.29
C PHE A 235 3.50 -6.96 10.70
N ILE A 236 4.12 -6.27 11.65
CA ILE A 236 4.20 -6.65 13.05
C ILE A 236 3.24 -5.80 13.88
N THR A 237 2.72 -6.40 14.94
CA THR A 237 1.85 -5.73 15.90
C THR A 237 2.53 -5.66 17.26
N SER A 238 2.20 -4.62 18.03
CA SER A 238 2.71 -4.41 19.39
C SER A 238 1.58 -3.91 20.29
N HIS A 239 1.71 -4.12 21.60
CA HIS A 239 0.80 -3.53 22.58
C HIS A 239 1.00 -2.00 22.70
N VAL A 240 2.16 -1.49 22.25
CA VAL A 240 2.44 -0.05 22.10
C VAL A 240 2.56 0.29 20.62
N MET A 241 1.46 0.78 20.06
CA MET A 241 1.37 1.29 18.68
C MET A 241 0.93 2.75 18.73
N ASN A 242 1.69 3.62 18.08
CA ASN A 242 1.35 5.03 17.89
C ASN A 242 0.89 5.23 16.45
N VAL A 243 -0.06 6.13 16.22
CA VAL A 243 -0.53 6.42 14.85
C VAL A 243 0.59 7.12 14.09
N GLU A 244 0.98 6.54 12.95
CA GLU A 244 1.87 7.18 11.96
C GLU A 244 1.02 7.94 10.93
N GLY A 245 0.07 7.24 10.29
CA GLY A 245 -0.71 7.79 9.19
C GLY A 245 -1.57 6.75 8.49
N GLY A 246 -2.01 7.05 7.27
CA GLY A 246 -2.69 6.10 6.38
C GLY A 246 -1.74 5.56 5.32
N HIS A 247 -1.98 4.34 4.87
CA HIS A 247 -1.26 3.73 3.75
C HIS A 247 -2.20 2.89 2.90
N VAL A 248 -1.90 2.81 1.61
CA VAL A 248 -2.69 2.06 0.65
C VAL A 248 -1.81 1.04 -0.05
N MET A 249 -2.30 -0.19 -0.13
CA MET A 249 -1.63 -1.29 -0.81
C MET A 249 -2.58 -2.02 -1.75
N THR A 250 -2.04 -2.96 -2.52
CA THR A 250 -2.85 -3.88 -3.32
C THR A 250 -2.96 -5.23 -2.63
N LEU A 251 -4.17 -5.60 -2.26
CA LEU A 251 -4.51 -6.92 -1.77
C LEU A 251 -4.59 -7.92 -2.93
N VAL A 252 -3.74 -8.94 -2.89
CA VAL A 252 -3.59 -9.92 -3.98
C VAL A 252 -3.92 -11.35 -3.56
N GLY A 253 -4.14 -11.61 -2.27
CA GLY A 253 -4.46 -12.95 -1.79
C GLY A 253 -4.53 -13.07 -0.28
N TYR A 254 -4.60 -14.31 0.20
CA TYR A 254 -4.50 -14.67 1.62
C TYR A 254 -3.96 -16.09 1.78
N ASN A 255 -3.44 -16.38 2.97
CA ASN A 255 -3.02 -17.73 3.37
C ASN A 255 -3.29 -17.94 4.86
N ASP A 256 -4.29 -18.76 5.19
CA ASP A 256 -4.70 -19.07 6.56
C ASP A 256 -3.70 -19.95 7.31
N LEU A 257 -2.72 -20.50 6.60
CA LEU A 257 -1.67 -21.35 7.15
C LEU A 257 -0.32 -20.62 7.24
N PHE A 258 -0.24 -19.35 6.80
CA PHE A 258 0.97 -18.55 6.99
C PHE A 258 1.19 -18.30 8.48
N ARG A 259 2.44 -18.40 8.94
CA ARG A 259 2.79 -18.15 10.34
C ARG A 259 3.83 -17.06 10.41
N THR A 260 3.51 -15.96 11.09
CA THR A 260 4.44 -14.83 11.28
C THR A 260 5.55 -15.18 12.26
N LYS A 261 6.63 -14.39 12.27
CA LYS A 261 7.68 -14.51 13.30
C LYS A 261 7.18 -14.29 14.72
N GLN A 262 6.14 -13.47 14.89
CA GLN A 262 5.47 -13.23 16.17
C GLN A 262 4.52 -14.37 16.57
N GLY A 263 4.34 -15.39 15.72
CA GLY A 263 3.55 -16.58 16.03
C GLY A 263 2.07 -16.49 15.66
N TYR A 264 1.64 -15.40 15.02
CA TYR A 264 0.28 -15.30 14.48
C TYR A 264 0.10 -16.24 13.28
N THR A 265 -1.11 -16.76 13.10
CA THR A 265 -1.44 -17.67 11.98
C THR A 265 -2.53 -17.04 11.12
N GLY A 266 -2.36 -17.15 9.81
CA GLY A 266 -3.20 -16.50 8.82
C GLY A 266 -2.73 -15.10 8.46
N GLY A 267 -3.06 -14.66 7.25
CA GLY A 267 -2.72 -13.32 6.80
C GLY A 267 -3.16 -13.03 5.38
N PHE A 268 -3.33 -11.75 5.09
CA PHE A 268 -3.49 -11.24 3.74
C PHE A 268 -2.13 -11.11 3.05
N ILE A 269 -2.11 -11.28 1.73
CA ILE A 269 -0.92 -11.10 0.91
C ILE A 269 -1.07 -9.78 0.16
N LEU A 270 -0.09 -8.91 0.34
CA LEU A 270 -0.12 -7.52 -0.13
C LEU A 270 1.00 -7.29 -1.12
N LYS A 271 0.70 -6.60 -2.22
CA LYS A 271 1.68 -5.91 -3.05
C LYS A 271 1.73 -4.46 -2.56
N ASN A 272 2.86 -4.10 -1.97
CA ASN A 272 3.15 -2.75 -1.51
C ASN A 272 3.82 -1.92 -2.64
N SER A 273 4.07 -0.64 -2.40
CA SER A 273 4.75 0.30 -3.30
C SER A 273 6.07 0.80 -2.72
N TRP A 274 6.76 -0.06 -1.97
CA TRP A 274 7.97 0.28 -1.23
C TRP A 274 9.19 -0.48 -1.74
N PHE A 275 10.37 0.14 -1.61
CA PHE A 275 11.65 -0.49 -1.93
C PHE A 275 11.92 -1.72 -1.06
N ASP A 276 12.32 -2.83 -1.67
CA ASP A 276 12.69 -4.08 -1.00
C ASP A 276 14.18 -4.06 -0.61
N GLY A 277 14.48 -4.26 0.66
CA GLY A 277 15.81 -4.09 1.25
C GLY A 277 15.96 -2.77 2.02
N ILE A 278 17.22 -2.36 2.21
CA ILE A 278 17.56 -1.07 2.81
C ILE A 278 17.34 0.03 1.76
N HIS A 279 16.42 0.95 2.04
CA HIS A 279 16.15 2.04 1.10
C HIS A 279 17.41 2.89 0.88
N PRO A 280 17.82 3.18 -0.37
CA PRO A 280 19.08 3.87 -0.65
C PRO A 280 19.18 5.26 -0.02
N ALA A 281 18.09 6.04 -0.05
CA ALA A 281 18.05 7.39 0.49
C ALA A 281 17.60 7.47 1.96
N LEU A 282 16.46 6.85 2.30
CA LEU A 282 15.92 6.82 3.66
C LEU A 282 16.73 5.97 4.67
N GLY A 283 17.61 5.09 4.20
CA GLY A 283 18.54 4.35 5.05
C GLY A 283 17.93 3.14 5.78
N PRO A 284 18.67 2.58 6.76
CA PRO A 284 18.36 1.28 7.38
C PRO A 284 17.11 1.28 8.28
N MET A 285 16.61 2.45 8.66
CA MET A 285 15.37 2.57 9.43
C MET A 285 14.16 2.04 8.63
N HIS A 286 14.16 2.26 7.31
CA HIS A 286 13.09 1.82 6.40
C HIS A 286 13.44 0.54 5.65
N ALA A 287 14.21 -0.34 6.31
CA ALA A 287 14.57 -1.64 5.76
C ALA A 287 13.39 -2.62 5.86
N ARG A 288 13.08 -3.27 4.75
CA ARG A 288 11.94 -4.19 4.65
C ARG A 288 12.24 -5.34 3.70
N GLY A 289 11.51 -6.43 3.86
CA GLY A 289 11.61 -7.60 2.99
C GLY A 289 10.39 -7.77 2.10
N SER A 290 10.52 -8.66 1.12
CA SER A 290 9.40 -9.12 0.31
C SER A 290 9.40 -10.64 0.10
N HIS A 291 8.23 -11.16 -0.26
CA HIS A 291 8.06 -12.55 -0.66
C HIS A 291 7.33 -12.64 -1.99
N SER A 292 7.83 -13.48 -2.89
CA SER A 292 7.11 -13.77 -4.14
C SER A 292 5.94 -14.72 -3.87
N LEU A 293 4.79 -14.46 -4.52
CA LEU A 293 3.63 -15.35 -4.51
C LEU A 293 3.96 -16.79 -4.99
N ASN A 294 4.98 -16.93 -5.85
CA ASN A 294 5.37 -18.19 -6.49
C ASN A 294 6.08 -19.19 -5.56
N ALA A 295 6.25 -18.89 -4.27
CA ALA A 295 6.74 -19.87 -3.30
C ALA A 295 5.66 -20.88 -2.84
N ALA A 296 4.38 -20.64 -3.13
CA ALA A 296 3.26 -21.43 -2.56
C ALA A 296 2.49 -22.32 -3.56
N THR A 297 2.90 -22.36 -4.84
CA THR A 297 2.18 -23.03 -5.94
C THR A 297 3.10 -23.84 -6.86
N ARG A 298 3.90 -24.73 -6.29
CA ARG A 298 4.29 -25.96 -7.00
C ARG A 298 4.15 -27.16 -6.06
N PRO A 299 3.06 -27.93 -6.15
CA PRO A 299 3.14 -29.33 -5.77
C PRO A 299 4.13 -30.00 -6.73
N LYS A 300 5.04 -30.82 -6.18
CA LYS A 300 5.61 -31.93 -6.94
C LYS A 300 4.52 -32.95 -7.23
#